data_AF-A9IQF2-F1
#
_entry.id   AF-A9IQF2-F1
#
_cell.length_a   1.000
_cell.length_b   1.000
_cell.length_c   1.000
_cell.angle_alpha   90.00
_cell.angle_beta   90.00
_cell.angle_gamma   90.00
#
_symmetry.space_group_name_H-M   'P 1'
#
loop_
_entity.id
_entity.type
_entity.pdbx_description
1 polymer ?
#
loop_
_entity_poly.entity_id
_entity_poly.type
_entity_poly.pdbx_seq_one_letter_code
_entity_poly.pdbx_strand_id
1 'polypeptide(L)'
;MHTFQAGRKPTGRPACPRCQRPLAHCLCRWIPALDSRTRVVVLQHPEEARHALNTARLAVLGLRNASLHVGRRFDAALWQVPGYESWLLFPGEGAEPLERAASPGLPRLLVVLDGTWRHARQVLAAHPALAALPRVSLDGGPGSRYRVRHAAHPQALATIEAVAAALDILEAPRSFVALLDPFEALVAGQIAAMGQARYERDHLRRAGSRARKEQGAGAQEADPHGTGLEEGKNGKAGKNGKAKAEKQTPGEP
;
A
#
# COMPACT_ATOMS: atom_id res chain seq x y z
N MET A 1 54.70 -6.84 25.42
CA MET A 1 53.77 -6.69 26.55
C MET A 1 52.38 -6.53 26.00
N HIS A 2 51.49 -7.45 26.38
CA HIS A 2 50.10 -7.53 25.97
C HIS A 2 49.27 -6.43 26.61
N THR A 3 48.27 -5.92 25.88
CA THR A 3 46.92 -5.74 26.43
C THR A 3 45.91 -5.63 25.30
N PHE A 4 45.27 -6.77 25.01
CA PHE A 4 43.97 -6.85 24.37
C PHE A 4 42.92 -6.33 25.35
N GLN A 5 42.10 -5.34 24.97
CA GLN A 5 40.93 -4.95 25.74
C GLN A 5 39.64 -5.55 25.17
N ALA A 6 39.16 -6.53 25.93
CA ALA A 6 37.77 -6.91 26.19
C ALA A 6 36.73 -6.69 25.07
N GLY A 7 36.41 -7.81 24.40
CA GLY A 7 35.25 -7.92 23.53
C GLY A 7 33.93 -7.79 24.28
N ARG A 8 33.06 -6.91 23.78
CA ARG A 8 31.61 -7.10 23.89
C ARG A 8 31.22 -8.16 22.86
N LYS A 9 30.89 -9.37 23.32
CA LYS A 9 30.20 -10.36 22.47
C LYS A 9 28.86 -9.74 22.03
N PRO A 10 28.58 -9.55 20.73
CA PRO A 10 27.23 -9.21 20.31
C PRO A 10 26.34 -10.41 20.65
N THR A 11 25.38 -10.22 21.55
CA THR A 11 24.43 -11.25 22.02
C THR A 11 23.33 -11.54 20.99
N GLY A 12 23.67 -11.52 19.70
CA GLY A 12 22.78 -11.77 18.57
C GLY A 12 23.44 -12.71 17.57
N ARG A 13 22.63 -13.51 16.88
CA ARG A 13 23.11 -14.30 15.74
C ARG A 13 23.75 -13.34 14.73
N PRO A 14 24.93 -13.67 14.16
CA PRO A 14 25.57 -12.79 13.19
C PRO A 14 24.61 -12.51 12.02
N ALA A 15 24.51 -11.25 11.63
CA ALA A 15 23.63 -10.78 10.57
C ALA A 15 24.43 -10.36 9.34
N CYS A 16 23.85 -10.58 8.15
CA CYS A 16 24.41 -10.13 6.90
C CYS A 16 24.46 -8.59 6.86
N PRO A 17 25.60 -7.95 6.55
CA PRO A 17 25.68 -6.49 6.52
C PRO A 17 24.82 -5.85 5.40
N ARG A 18 24.51 -6.61 4.33
CA ARG A 18 23.70 -6.15 3.19
C ARG A 18 22.20 -6.27 3.48
N CYS A 19 21.69 -7.50 3.64
CA CYS A 19 20.25 -7.74 3.84
C CYS A 19 19.79 -7.71 5.30
N GLN A 20 20.70 -7.61 6.27
CA GLN A 20 20.43 -7.57 7.72
C GLN A 20 19.75 -8.81 8.31
N ARG A 21 19.60 -9.88 7.52
CA ARG A 21 19.10 -11.18 7.99
C ARG A 21 20.19 -11.99 8.68
N PRO A 22 19.85 -12.93 9.59
CA PRO A 22 20.82 -13.88 10.13
C PRO A 22 21.61 -14.56 9.00
N LEU A 23 22.92 -14.75 9.16
CA LEU A 23 23.78 -15.30 8.08
C LEU A 23 23.26 -16.63 7.52
N ALA A 24 22.74 -17.52 8.37
CA ALA A 24 22.15 -18.80 7.96
C ALA A 24 20.88 -18.67 7.09
N HIS A 25 20.23 -17.51 7.10
CA HIS A 25 19.02 -17.20 6.33
C HIS A 25 19.23 -15.98 5.42
N CYS A 26 20.47 -15.75 4.99
CA CYS A 26 20.82 -14.68 4.08
C CYS A 26 20.16 -14.87 2.73
N LEU A 27 19.56 -13.81 2.18
CA LEU A 27 18.88 -13.83 0.88
C LEU A 27 19.69 -13.14 -0.22
N CYS A 28 20.89 -12.62 0.06
CA CYS A 28 21.64 -11.79 -0.89
C CYS A 28 21.95 -12.46 -2.23
N ARG A 29 22.01 -13.80 -2.28
CA ARG A 29 22.18 -14.55 -3.54
C ARG A 29 21.00 -14.40 -4.50
N TRP A 30 19.81 -14.11 -3.97
CA TRP A 30 18.58 -13.93 -4.73
C TRP A 30 18.27 -12.46 -5.00
N ILE A 31 19.00 -11.52 -4.40
CA ILE A 31 18.71 -10.09 -4.57
C ILE A 31 19.33 -9.63 -5.89
N PRO A 32 18.52 -9.22 -6.88
CA PRO A 32 19.03 -8.75 -8.16
C PRO A 32 19.65 -7.34 -8.04
N ALA A 33 20.03 -6.76 -9.17
CA ALA A 33 20.45 -5.37 -9.27
C ALA A 33 19.85 -4.74 -10.54
N LEU A 34 18.53 -4.57 -10.55
CA LEU A 34 17.75 -4.12 -11.69
C LEU A 34 17.88 -2.61 -11.87
N ASP A 35 17.98 -2.17 -13.13
CA ASP A 35 17.91 -0.76 -13.50
C ASP A 35 16.45 -0.32 -13.68
N SER A 36 16.05 0.74 -12.97
CA SER A 36 14.75 1.40 -13.16
C SER A 36 14.96 2.87 -13.54
N ARG A 37 14.23 3.34 -14.55
CA ARG A 37 14.17 4.78 -14.88
C ARG A 37 13.41 5.53 -13.79
N THR A 38 12.36 4.91 -13.27
CA THR A 38 11.61 5.37 -12.10
C THR A 38 12.48 5.24 -10.87
N ARG A 39 12.67 6.34 -10.15
CA ARG A 39 13.33 6.34 -8.86
C ARG A 39 12.35 5.88 -7.79
N VAL A 40 12.77 5.00 -6.88
CA VAL A 40 11.92 4.51 -5.78
C VAL A 40 12.44 5.02 -4.45
N VAL A 41 11.56 5.61 -3.64
CA VAL A 41 11.86 6.06 -2.29
C VAL A 41 10.89 5.39 -1.33
N VAL A 42 11.41 4.53 -0.45
CA VAL A 42 10.60 3.86 0.58
C VAL A 42 10.77 4.58 1.91
N LEU A 43 9.67 5.06 2.47
CA LEU A 43 9.61 5.67 3.80
C LEU A 43 9.03 4.65 4.78
N GLN A 44 9.90 4.06 5.60
CA GLN A 44 9.57 2.94 6.49
C GLN A 44 9.40 3.42 7.94
N HIS A 45 8.29 3.02 8.56
CA HIS A 45 8.07 3.28 9.98
C HIS A 45 9.02 2.43 10.85
N PRO A 46 9.56 2.94 11.98
CA PRO A 46 10.60 2.23 12.74
C PRO A 46 10.16 0.90 13.37
N GLU A 47 8.87 0.73 13.64
CA GLU A 47 8.32 -0.53 14.15
C GLU A 47 8.36 -1.64 13.08
N GLU A 48 8.31 -1.25 11.81
CA GLU A 48 8.24 -2.15 10.67
C GLU A 48 9.63 -2.61 10.23
N ALA A 49 10.62 -1.71 10.37
CA ALA A 49 12.02 -2.02 10.14
C ALA A 49 12.53 -3.19 11.01
N ARG A 50 11.86 -3.45 12.14
CA ARG A 50 12.18 -4.53 13.08
C ARG A 50 11.47 -5.84 12.73
N HIS A 51 10.54 -5.86 11.77
CA HIS A 51 9.86 -7.09 11.38
C HIS A 51 10.79 -8.03 10.63
N ALA A 52 10.65 -9.33 10.93
CA ALA A 52 11.51 -10.39 10.42
C ALA A 52 11.48 -10.56 8.89
N LEU A 53 10.48 -10.02 8.20
CA LEU A 53 10.36 -10.10 6.75
C LEU A 53 11.05 -8.93 6.03
N ASN A 54 10.98 -7.70 6.58
CA ASN A 54 11.51 -6.45 6.03
C ASN A 54 11.63 -6.43 4.50
N THR A 55 10.49 -6.58 3.82
CA THR A 55 10.42 -6.69 2.35
C THR A 55 10.76 -5.38 1.64
N ALA A 56 10.54 -4.23 2.29
CA ALA A 56 11.03 -2.92 1.84
C ALA A 56 12.54 -2.91 1.57
N ARG A 57 13.33 -3.48 2.50
CA ARG A 57 14.79 -3.56 2.32
C ARG A 57 15.17 -4.45 1.14
N LEU A 58 14.47 -5.58 0.93
CA LEU A 58 14.71 -6.44 -0.23
C LEU A 58 14.40 -5.71 -1.55
N ALA A 59 13.29 -4.97 -1.61
CA ALA A 59 12.93 -4.16 -2.77
C ALA A 59 14.01 -3.13 -3.11
N VAL A 60 14.47 -2.37 -2.12
CA VAL A 60 15.49 -1.33 -2.33
C VAL A 60 16.84 -1.92 -2.72
N LEU A 61 17.25 -3.04 -2.11
CA LEU A 61 18.52 -3.69 -2.48
C LEU A 61 18.50 -4.33 -3.86
N GLY A 62 17.31 -4.63 -4.39
CA GLY A 62 17.10 -5.22 -5.72
C GLY A 62 17.11 -4.21 -6.87
N LEU A 63 17.07 -2.91 -6.56
CA LEU A 63 16.99 -1.82 -7.52
C LEU A 63 18.20 -0.90 -7.41
N ARG A 64 18.76 -0.47 -8.55
CA ARG A 64 19.89 0.48 -8.58
C ARG A 64 19.48 1.92 -8.28
N ASN A 65 18.23 2.27 -8.57
CA ASN A 65 17.69 3.61 -8.39
C ASN A 65 16.62 3.64 -7.29
N ALA A 66 16.95 3.08 -6.12
CA ALA A 66 16.05 3.04 -4.97
C ALA A 66 16.74 3.43 -3.66
N SER A 67 15.98 3.95 -2.71
CA SER A 67 16.47 4.27 -1.36
C SER A 67 15.44 3.94 -0.29
N LEU A 68 15.93 3.57 0.91
CA LEU A 68 15.12 3.25 2.09
C LEU A 68 15.46 4.22 3.20
N HIS A 69 14.44 4.89 3.74
CA HIS A 69 14.57 5.81 4.86
C HIS A 69 13.69 5.34 6.01
N VAL A 70 14.27 5.15 7.19
CA VAL A 70 13.53 4.67 8.37
C VAL A 70 13.32 5.82 9.34
N GLY A 71 12.07 6.11 9.68
CA GLY A 71 11.76 7.24 10.54
C GLY A 71 10.27 7.49 10.73
N ARG A 72 9.95 8.46 11.59
CA ARG A 72 8.60 9.01 11.76
C ARG A 72 8.46 10.41 11.15
N ARG A 73 9.59 11.07 10.89
CA ARG A 73 9.71 12.39 10.26
C ARG A 73 10.77 12.29 9.18
N PHE A 74 10.50 12.89 8.04
CA PHE A 74 11.30 12.82 6.84
C PHE A 74 11.44 14.20 6.21
N ASP A 75 12.59 14.45 5.60
CA ASP A 75 12.84 15.67 4.84
C ASP A 75 12.12 15.62 3.49
N ALA A 76 11.49 16.73 3.09
CA ALA A 76 10.82 16.84 1.80
C ALA A 76 11.76 16.68 0.60
N ALA A 77 13.07 16.92 0.79
CA ALA A 77 14.10 16.64 -0.21
C ALA A 77 14.09 15.19 -0.71
N LEU A 78 13.50 14.25 0.04
CA LEU A 78 13.35 12.85 -0.39
C LEU A 78 12.32 12.66 -1.53
N TRP A 79 11.36 13.57 -1.67
CA TRP A 79 10.32 13.52 -2.70
C TRP A 79 10.17 14.82 -3.50
N GLN A 80 10.98 15.84 -3.24
CA GLN A 80 11.07 17.06 -4.03
C GLN A 80 12.41 17.11 -4.77
N VAL A 81 12.68 16.07 -5.56
CA VAL A 81 13.94 15.93 -6.28
C VAL A 81 13.84 16.68 -7.62
N PRO A 82 14.69 17.67 -7.89
CA PRO A 82 14.68 18.39 -9.16
C PRO A 82 14.79 17.46 -10.36
N GLY A 83 14.01 17.72 -11.40
CA GLY A 83 13.98 16.90 -12.62
C GLY A 83 13.17 15.60 -12.50
N TYR A 84 12.54 15.34 -11.35
CA TYR A 84 11.60 14.24 -11.17
C TYR A 84 10.17 14.72 -10.96
N GLU A 85 9.21 13.97 -11.49
CA GLU A 85 7.82 14.08 -11.08
C GLU A 85 7.51 13.03 -10.01
N SER A 86 7.24 13.51 -8.79
CA SER A 86 7.06 12.65 -7.63
C SER A 86 5.61 12.26 -7.42
N TRP A 87 5.37 10.97 -7.26
CA TRP A 87 4.06 10.38 -7.00
C TRP A 87 4.08 9.58 -5.71
N LEU A 88 2.93 9.53 -5.04
CA LEU A 88 2.74 8.74 -3.84
C LEU A 88 1.96 7.46 -4.18
N LEU A 89 2.61 6.30 -4.05
CA LEU A 89 1.95 4.99 -4.08
C LEU A 89 1.24 4.76 -2.75
N PHE A 90 -0.01 5.23 -2.66
CA PHE A 90 -0.81 5.06 -1.46
C PHE A 90 -2.31 5.11 -1.79
N PRO A 91 -3.03 3.98 -1.69
CA PRO A 91 -4.46 3.90 -2.00
C PRO A 91 -5.32 4.75 -1.05
N GLY A 92 -6.43 5.27 -1.58
CA GLY A 92 -7.42 6.06 -0.85
C GLY A 92 -8.09 7.10 -1.73
N GLU A 93 -8.87 7.99 -1.13
CA GLU A 93 -9.61 9.02 -1.86
C GLU A 93 -8.69 9.91 -2.70
N GLY A 94 -9.09 10.15 -3.96
CA GLY A 94 -8.30 10.90 -4.95
C GLY A 94 -7.11 10.15 -5.55
N ALA A 95 -6.87 8.88 -5.21
CA ALA A 95 -5.85 8.08 -5.87
C ALA A 95 -6.31 7.63 -7.26
N GLU A 96 -5.52 7.91 -8.28
CA GLU A 96 -5.76 7.45 -9.64
C GLU A 96 -5.09 6.10 -9.91
N PRO A 97 -5.70 5.21 -10.70
CA PRO A 97 -5.02 3.99 -11.12
C PRO A 97 -3.75 4.32 -11.89
N LEU A 98 -2.65 3.65 -11.53
CA LEU A 98 -1.32 3.91 -12.08
C LEU A 98 -1.30 3.78 -13.62
N GLU A 99 -2.11 2.88 -14.18
CA GLU A 99 -2.22 2.69 -15.63
C GLU A 99 -2.77 3.91 -16.37
N ARG A 100 -3.60 4.73 -15.71
CA ARG A 100 -4.18 5.95 -16.29
C ARG A 100 -3.29 7.17 -16.06
N ALA A 101 -2.53 7.18 -14.98
CA ALA A 101 -1.63 8.27 -14.65
C ALA A 101 -0.36 8.28 -15.55
N ALA A 102 0.01 7.14 -16.14
CA ALA A 102 1.23 6.96 -16.93
C ALA A 102 1.24 7.81 -18.22
N SER A 103 1.65 9.07 -18.10
CA SER A 103 1.85 10.01 -19.22
C SER A 103 3.35 10.24 -19.50
N PRO A 104 3.74 10.47 -20.77
CA PRO A 104 5.10 10.88 -21.11
C PRO A 104 5.43 12.23 -20.46
N GLY A 105 6.65 12.38 -19.94
CA GLY A 105 7.07 13.57 -19.19
C GLY A 105 8.41 13.37 -18.49
N LEU A 106 8.60 14.08 -17.37
CA LEU A 106 9.78 13.93 -16.53
C LEU A 106 9.93 12.49 -15.99
N PRO A 107 11.17 12.05 -15.70
CA PRO A 107 11.41 10.84 -14.93
C PRO A 107 10.57 10.80 -13.66
N ARG A 108 10.02 9.63 -13.32
CA ARG A 108 9.14 9.45 -12.17
C ARG A 108 9.94 9.19 -10.89
N LEU A 109 9.50 9.75 -9.78
CA LEU A 109 9.92 9.35 -8.44
C LEU A 109 8.70 8.78 -7.71
N LEU A 110 8.73 7.49 -7.42
CA LEU A 110 7.67 6.80 -6.70
C LEU A 110 8.00 6.73 -5.21
N VAL A 111 7.22 7.44 -4.40
CA VAL A 111 7.28 7.38 -2.95
C VAL A 111 6.36 6.27 -2.45
N VAL A 112 6.88 5.37 -1.63
CA VAL A 112 6.15 4.24 -1.04
C VAL A 112 6.20 4.33 0.48
N LEU A 113 5.04 4.24 1.12
CA LEU A 113 4.94 4.20 2.58
C LEU A 113 4.98 2.74 3.05
N ASP A 114 5.97 2.39 3.85
CA ASP A 114 6.11 1.05 4.42
C ASP A 114 5.69 1.02 5.89
N GLY A 115 4.57 0.34 6.13
CA GLY A 115 4.13 -0.07 7.45
C GLY A 115 2.67 -0.44 7.52
N THR A 116 2.17 -0.72 8.72
CA THR A 116 0.72 -0.87 8.91
C THR A 116 -0.01 0.36 8.36
N TRP A 117 -1.25 0.18 7.92
CA TRP A 117 -2.11 1.28 7.47
C TRP A 117 -2.16 2.46 8.46
N ARG A 118 -2.16 2.16 9.76
CA ARG A 118 -2.11 3.18 10.81
C ARG A 118 -0.79 3.95 10.76
N HIS A 119 0.35 3.26 10.65
CA HIS A 119 1.67 3.89 10.56
C HIS A 119 1.83 4.71 9.28
N ALA A 120 1.41 4.17 8.14
CA ALA A 120 1.47 4.88 6.86
C ALA A 120 0.61 6.17 6.89
N ARG A 121 -0.61 6.11 7.43
CA ARG A 121 -1.47 7.29 7.60
C ARG A 121 -0.87 8.32 8.56
N GLN A 122 -0.24 7.88 9.65
CA GLN A 122 0.48 8.78 10.57
C GLN A 122 1.64 9.49 9.88
N VAL A 123 2.43 8.77 9.08
CA VAL A 123 3.49 9.37 8.26
C VAL A 123 2.88 10.37 7.28
N LEU A 124 1.82 10.02 6.56
CA LEU A 124 1.19 10.91 5.59
C LEU A 124 0.64 12.19 6.25
N ALA A 125 -0.09 12.06 7.36
CA ALA A 125 -0.65 13.19 8.11
C ALA A 125 0.44 14.11 8.68
N ALA A 126 1.62 13.55 9.00
CA ALA A 126 2.75 14.31 9.51
C ALA A 126 3.49 15.14 8.43
N HIS A 127 3.22 14.94 7.14
CA HIS A 127 3.95 15.57 6.03
C HIS A 127 2.98 16.15 5.00
N PRO A 128 2.52 17.41 5.17
CA PRO A 128 1.60 18.06 4.23
C PRO A 128 2.10 18.08 2.78
N ALA A 129 3.40 18.33 2.57
CA ALA A 129 4.00 18.31 1.24
C ALA A 129 4.01 16.92 0.59
N LEU A 130 4.04 15.84 1.38
CA LEU A 130 3.92 14.47 0.87
C LEU A 130 2.46 14.16 0.53
N ALA A 131 1.52 14.62 1.36
CA ALA A 131 0.09 14.46 1.14
C ALA A 131 -0.43 15.22 -0.09
N ALA A 132 0.27 16.29 -0.50
CA ALA A 132 -0.03 17.06 -1.70
C ALA A 132 0.44 16.41 -3.01
N LEU A 133 1.23 15.32 -2.96
CA LEU A 133 1.69 14.64 -4.17
C LEU A 133 0.52 13.98 -4.91
N PRO A 134 0.58 13.87 -6.25
CA PRO A 134 -0.33 13.01 -7.01
C PRO A 134 -0.31 11.59 -6.43
N ARG A 135 -1.50 11.08 -6.10
CA ARG A 135 -1.66 9.77 -5.48
C ARG A 135 -2.01 8.75 -6.54
N VAL A 136 -1.32 7.61 -6.49
CA VAL A 136 -1.54 6.51 -7.41
C VAL A 136 -1.79 5.21 -6.66
N SER A 137 -2.58 4.33 -7.26
CA SER A 137 -2.87 3.00 -6.74
C SER A 137 -2.65 1.93 -7.80
N LEU A 138 -2.44 0.69 -7.34
CA LEU A 138 -2.34 -0.50 -8.20
C LEU A 138 -3.73 -1.08 -8.54
N ASP A 139 -4.80 -0.50 -7.97
CA ASP A 139 -6.17 -0.91 -8.22
C ASP A 139 -6.59 -0.39 -9.60
N GLY A 140 -6.22 -1.10 -10.65
CA GLY A 140 -6.78 -0.83 -11.96
C GLY A 140 -8.23 -1.33 -12.04
N GLY A 141 -9.08 -0.56 -12.70
CA GLY A 141 -10.48 -0.92 -12.96
C GLY A 141 -10.65 -2.23 -13.74
N PRO A 142 -11.86 -2.57 -14.19
CA PRO A 142 -12.11 -3.81 -14.94
C PRO A 142 -11.22 -3.86 -16.20
N GLY A 143 -10.12 -4.61 -16.12
CA GLY A 143 -9.05 -4.64 -17.13
C GLY A 143 -7.61 -4.62 -16.58
N SER A 144 -7.40 -4.33 -15.29
CA SER A 144 -6.05 -4.38 -14.71
C SER A 144 -5.44 -5.77 -14.83
N ARG A 145 -4.23 -5.85 -15.37
CA ARG A 145 -3.39 -7.07 -15.35
C ARG A 145 -3.05 -7.50 -13.93
N TYR A 146 -3.15 -6.58 -12.97
CA TYR A 146 -2.79 -6.77 -11.59
C TYR A 146 -4.03 -6.90 -10.70
N ARG A 147 -4.74 -8.02 -10.86
CA ARG A 147 -5.74 -8.43 -9.86
C ARG A 147 -5.00 -9.10 -8.71
N VAL A 148 -4.80 -8.36 -7.62
CA VAL A 148 -4.26 -8.87 -6.34
C VAL A 148 -4.96 -10.19 -6.00
N ARG A 149 -4.26 -11.31 -6.16
CA ARG A 149 -4.71 -12.63 -5.69
C ARG A 149 -3.94 -12.95 -4.42
N HIS A 150 -4.71 -13.08 -3.34
CA HIS A 150 -4.35 -13.65 -2.03
C HIS A 150 -3.45 -12.83 -1.08
N ALA A 151 -4.12 -12.06 -0.22
CA ALA A 151 -3.87 -12.08 1.22
C ALA A 151 -5.22 -11.84 1.93
N ALA A 152 -5.29 -12.09 3.24
CA ALA A 152 -6.48 -11.94 4.11
C ALA A 152 -7.15 -10.54 4.08
N HIS A 153 -6.58 -9.61 3.32
CA HIS A 153 -7.18 -8.37 2.87
C HIS A 153 -6.94 -8.28 1.35
N PRO A 154 -7.97 -8.10 0.50
CA PRO A 154 -7.84 -8.04 -0.96
C PRO A 154 -6.86 -6.98 -1.50
N GLN A 155 -6.31 -6.11 -0.64
CA GLN A 155 -5.49 -4.95 -1.00
C GLN A 155 -4.11 -4.89 -0.30
N ALA A 156 -3.75 -5.86 0.55
CA ALA A 156 -2.52 -5.78 1.35
C ALA A 156 -1.36 -6.56 0.71
N LEU A 157 -0.65 -5.91 -0.22
CA LEU A 157 0.58 -6.41 -0.83
C LEU A 157 1.78 -6.21 0.09
N ALA A 158 2.77 -7.09 0.02
CA ALA A 158 4.08 -6.77 0.57
C ALA A 158 4.69 -5.60 -0.23
N THR A 159 5.47 -4.76 0.44
CA THR A 159 6.09 -3.57 -0.18
C THR A 159 6.91 -3.91 -1.43
N ILE A 160 7.59 -5.05 -1.45
CA ILE A 160 8.34 -5.52 -2.63
C ILE A 160 7.43 -5.86 -3.82
N GLU A 161 6.26 -6.44 -3.57
CA GLU A 161 5.27 -6.75 -4.60
C GLU A 161 4.66 -5.47 -5.16
N ALA A 162 4.31 -4.52 -4.27
CA ALA A 162 3.77 -3.23 -4.67
C ALA A 162 4.76 -2.44 -5.53
N VAL A 163 6.05 -2.43 -5.17
CA VAL A 163 7.11 -1.79 -5.96
C VAL A 163 7.29 -2.48 -7.31
N ALA A 164 7.39 -3.82 -7.36
CA ALA A 164 7.55 -4.54 -8.61
C ALA A 164 6.38 -4.29 -9.57
N ALA A 165 5.15 -4.38 -9.08
CA ALA A 165 3.95 -4.14 -9.86
C ALA A 165 3.86 -2.70 -10.38
N ALA A 166 4.21 -1.71 -9.56
CA ALA A 166 4.23 -0.32 -9.98
C ALA A 166 5.25 -0.09 -11.12
N LEU A 167 6.44 -0.68 -10.99
CA LEU A 167 7.49 -0.55 -12.02
C LEU A 167 7.11 -1.27 -13.33
N ASP A 168 6.48 -2.44 -13.25
CA ASP A 168 5.96 -3.16 -14.43
C ASP A 168 4.93 -2.33 -15.22
N ILE A 169 4.11 -1.55 -14.52
CA ILE A 169 3.14 -0.64 -15.15
C ILE A 169 3.86 0.57 -15.76
N LEU A 170 4.74 1.23 -15.00
CA LEU A 170 5.38 2.49 -15.39
C LEU A 170 6.43 2.34 -16.48
N GLU A 171 7.09 1.19 -16.54
CA GLU A 171 8.22 0.96 -17.45
C GLU A 171 7.97 -0.16 -18.45
N ALA A 172 6.71 -0.55 -18.66
CA ALA A 172 6.33 -1.47 -19.72
C ALA A 172 7.00 -1.09 -21.07
N PRO A 173 7.53 -2.07 -21.83
CA PRO A 173 7.41 -3.52 -21.63
C PRO A 173 8.49 -4.15 -20.72
N ARG A 174 9.30 -3.37 -20.00
CA ARG A 174 10.29 -3.92 -19.05
C ARG A 174 9.57 -4.68 -17.93
N SER A 175 10.12 -5.82 -17.51
CA SER A 175 9.62 -6.58 -16.38
C SER A 175 10.54 -6.47 -15.17
N PHE A 176 9.94 -6.38 -13.99
CA PHE A 176 10.57 -6.32 -12.67
C PHE A 176 10.23 -7.54 -11.82
N VAL A 177 9.70 -8.62 -12.42
CA VAL A 177 9.35 -9.86 -11.71
C VAL A 177 10.53 -10.45 -10.93
N ALA A 178 11.75 -10.34 -11.45
CA ALA A 178 12.98 -10.79 -10.78
C ALA A 178 13.25 -10.05 -9.44
N LEU A 179 12.60 -8.90 -9.19
CA LEU A 179 12.65 -8.23 -7.90
C LEU A 179 12.03 -9.10 -6.79
N LEU A 180 11.16 -10.05 -7.13
CA LEU A 180 10.44 -10.91 -6.20
C LEU A 180 11.23 -12.15 -5.78
N ASP A 181 12.29 -12.55 -6.50
CA ASP A 181 13.14 -13.71 -6.19
C ASP A 181 13.54 -13.83 -4.70
N PRO A 182 14.03 -12.79 -4.00
CA PRO A 182 14.39 -12.91 -2.59
C PRO A 182 13.16 -13.07 -1.69
N PHE A 183 12.00 -12.53 -2.08
CA PHE A 183 10.75 -12.67 -1.35
C PHE A 183 10.16 -14.07 -1.51
N GLU A 184 10.20 -14.64 -2.71
CA GLU A 184 9.79 -16.04 -2.94
C GLU A 184 10.66 -17.01 -2.14
N ALA A 185 11.97 -16.82 -2.14
CA ALA A 185 12.89 -17.61 -1.32
C ALA A 185 12.61 -17.47 0.19
N LEU A 186 12.18 -16.28 0.63
CA LEU A 186 11.77 -16.04 2.02
C LEU A 186 10.51 -16.82 2.37
N VAL A 187 9.46 -16.74 1.54
CA VAL A 187 8.19 -17.47 1.73
C VAL A 187 8.43 -18.97 1.73
N ALA A 188 9.21 -19.48 0.77
CA ALA A 188 9.59 -20.90 0.70
C ALA A 188 10.30 -21.37 1.98
N GLY A 189 11.24 -20.56 2.51
CA GLY A 189 11.91 -20.85 3.77
C GLY A 189 10.97 -20.88 4.98
N GLN A 190 9.97 -20.01 5.02
CA GLN A 190 8.95 -20.01 6.10
C GLN A 190 8.06 -21.25 6.04
N ILE A 191 7.63 -21.63 4.85
CA ILE A 191 6.82 -22.84 4.62
C ILE A 191 7.60 -24.08 5.06
N ALA A 192 8.86 -24.19 4.66
CA ALA A 192 9.73 -25.31 5.05
C ALA A 192 9.94 -25.40 6.58
N ALA A 193 10.08 -24.26 7.26
CA ALA A 193 10.29 -24.22 8.71
C ALA A 193 9.01 -24.47 9.55
N MET A 194 7.83 -24.10 9.04
CA MET A 194 6.55 -24.26 9.74
C MET A 194 5.85 -25.60 9.46
N GLY A 195 6.20 -26.25 8.34
CA GLY A 195 5.47 -27.39 7.77
C GLY A 195 4.26 -26.95 6.95
N GLN A 196 4.14 -27.48 5.71
CA GLN A 196 3.11 -27.11 4.72
C GLN A 196 1.68 -27.08 5.30
N ALA A 197 1.30 -28.13 6.05
CA ALA A 197 -0.04 -28.28 6.63
C ALA A 197 -0.39 -27.24 7.71
N ARG A 198 0.61 -26.68 8.42
CA ARG A 198 0.40 -25.64 9.42
C ARG A 198 0.27 -24.26 8.78
N TYR A 199 1.04 -23.98 7.74
CA TYR A 199 0.95 -22.74 6.95
C TYR A 199 -0.45 -22.59 6.34
N GLU A 200 -0.95 -23.63 5.65
CA GLU A 200 -2.29 -23.63 5.06
C GLU A 200 -3.38 -23.42 6.12
N ARG A 201 -3.29 -24.12 7.27
CA ARG A 201 -4.27 -23.99 8.36
C ARG A 201 -4.29 -22.60 9.01
N ASP A 202 -3.12 -22.03 9.30
CA ASP A 202 -3.02 -20.79 10.08
C ASP A 202 -3.26 -19.54 9.19
N HIS A 203 -2.93 -19.61 7.89
CA HIS A 203 -3.12 -18.49 6.96
C HIS A 203 -4.47 -18.50 6.23
N LEU A 204 -5.07 -19.66 5.92
CA LEU A 204 -6.41 -19.72 5.31
C LEU A 204 -7.54 -19.47 6.34
N ARG A 205 -7.40 -19.93 7.59
CA ARG A 205 -8.45 -19.74 8.62
C ARG A 205 -8.49 -18.33 9.22
N ARG A 206 -7.34 -17.65 9.37
CA ARG A 206 -7.28 -16.26 9.87
C ARG A 206 -7.81 -15.24 8.85
N ALA A 207 -7.75 -15.55 7.56
CA ALA A 207 -8.40 -14.75 6.51
C ALA A 207 -9.93 -14.72 6.68
N GLY A 208 -10.54 -15.85 7.03
CA GLY A 208 -11.98 -15.95 7.25
C GLY A 208 -12.48 -15.32 8.57
N SER A 209 -11.62 -15.16 9.58
CA SER A 209 -12.03 -14.60 10.88
C SER A 209 -11.87 -13.08 10.97
N ARG A 210 -10.93 -12.48 10.21
CA ARG A 210 -10.74 -11.01 10.17
C ARG A 210 -11.71 -10.32 9.21
N ALA A 211 -11.97 -10.91 8.04
CA ALA A 211 -12.99 -10.43 7.10
C ALA A 211 -14.39 -10.33 7.75
N ARG A 212 -14.71 -11.24 8.68
CA ARG A 212 -15.97 -11.26 9.42
C ARG A 212 -16.04 -10.20 10.53
N LYS A 213 -14.89 -9.74 11.03
CA LYS A 213 -14.80 -8.74 12.11
C LYS A 213 -14.86 -7.31 11.59
N GLU A 214 -14.42 -7.08 10.35
CA GLU A 214 -14.47 -5.77 9.68
C GLU A 214 -15.82 -5.51 8.98
N GLN A 215 -16.51 -6.55 8.49
CA GLN A 215 -17.90 -6.42 8.01
C GLN A 215 -18.91 -6.13 9.14
N GLY A 216 -18.57 -6.44 10.40
CA GLY A 216 -19.40 -6.14 11.57
C GLY A 216 -19.16 -4.76 12.20
N ALA A 217 -18.13 -4.03 11.77
CA ALA A 217 -17.77 -2.72 12.35
C ALA A 217 -18.34 -1.52 11.57
N GLY A 218 -19.12 -1.76 10.51
CA GLY A 218 -19.74 -0.72 9.67
C GLY A 218 -21.24 -0.51 9.90
N ALA A 219 -21.83 -1.07 10.94
CA ALA A 219 -23.26 -0.95 11.21
C ALA A 219 -23.52 -0.63 12.69
N GLN A 220 -23.37 0.64 13.08
CA GLN A 220 -24.03 1.22 14.25
C GLN A 220 -23.84 2.75 14.26
N GLU A 221 -24.75 3.44 13.59
CA GLU A 221 -25.24 4.77 13.99
C GLU A 221 -26.59 4.99 13.30
N ALA A 222 -27.66 4.64 14.01
CA ALA A 222 -29.00 5.15 13.76
C ALA A 222 -29.65 5.34 15.13
N ASP A 223 -29.79 6.62 15.47
CA ASP A 223 -30.30 7.20 16.70
C ASP A 223 -31.78 6.84 16.96
N PRO A 224 -32.20 6.47 18.19
CA PRO A 224 -33.58 6.19 18.52
C PRO A 224 -34.20 7.31 19.38
N HIS A 225 -35.18 8.05 18.86
CA HIS A 225 -36.32 8.65 19.61
C HIS A 225 -37.23 9.36 18.59
N GLY A 226 -38.42 8.85 18.24
CA GLY A 226 -39.72 9.17 18.87
C GLY A 226 -40.42 10.29 18.07
N THR A 227 -41.70 10.29 17.66
CA THR A 227 -42.94 9.75 18.23
C THR A 227 -44.11 10.02 17.25
N GLY A 228 -45.10 9.09 17.18
CA GLY A 228 -46.53 9.34 16.87
C GLY A 228 -46.87 9.72 15.42
N LEU A 229 -48.03 9.47 14.82
CA LEU A 229 -49.39 8.90 15.06
C LEU A 229 -49.91 8.81 13.59
N GLU A 230 -50.51 7.75 13.06
CA GLU A 230 -51.85 7.19 13.24
C GLU A 230 -52.33 6.76 11.82
N GLU A 231 -53.37 5.94 11.82
CA GLU A 231 -53.87 5.12 10.72
C GLU A 231 -54.62 5.91 9.63
N GLY A 232 -54.65 5.38 8.40
CA GLY A 232 -55.44 5.98 7.31
C GLY A 232 -55.59 5.09 6.08
N LYS A 233 -56.74 4.40 6.02
CA LYS A 233 -57.23 3.53 4.94
C LYS A 233 -57.32 4.17 3.54
N ASN A 234 -57.31 3.26 2.55
CA ASN A 234 -58.09 3.26 1.31
C ASN A 234 -57.79 4.28 0.18
N GLY A 235 -57.44 3.72 -0.99
CA GLY A 235 -58.44 3.65 -2.07
C GLY A 235 -58.25 4.57 -3.30
N LYS A 236 -58.27 3.89 -4.46
CA LYS A 236 -58.77 4.31 -5.79
C LYS A 236 -58.06 5.42 -6.58
N ALA A 237 -57.53 4.97 -7.72
CA ALA A 237 -57.98 5.32 -9.08
C ALA A 237 -58.57 6.73 -9.34
N GLY A 238 -58.01 7.44 -10.32
CA GLY A 238 -58.71 8.57 -10.92
C GLY A 238 -57.89 9.37 -11.91
N LYS A 239 -58.16 9.16 -13.20
CA LYS A 239 -57.75 9.98 -14.34
C LYS A 239 -58.30 11.41 -14.28
N ASN A 240 -57.75 12.24 -15.19
CA ASN A 240 -58.23 13.54 -15.72
C ASN A 240 -57.71 14.75 -14.91
N GLY A 241 -57.23 15.84 -15.50
CA GLY A 241 -57.29 16.32 -16.88
C GLY A 241 -57.64 17.81 -16.85
N LYS A 242 -56.97 18.62 -17.69
CA LYS A 242 -57.25 20.02 -18.07
C LYS A 242 -56.98 21.07 -16.97
N ALA A 243 -55.97 21.94 -17.15
CA ALA A 243 -55.94 23.16 -17.97
C ALA A 243 -56.63 24.37 -17.32
N LYS A 244 -55.87 25.41 -16.97
CA LYS A 244 -55.94 26.78 -17.53
C LYS A 244 -55.17 27.79 -16.66
N ALA A 245 -54.53 28.72 -17.38
CA ALA A 245 -54.42 30.17 -17.11
C ALA A 245 -53.64 30.62 -15.85
N GLU A 246 -52.92 31.74 -15.78
CA GLU A 246 -52.48 32.84 -16.65
C GLU A 246 -51.78 33.87 -15.72
N LYS A 247 -51.07 34.87 -16.28
CA LYS A 247 -50.34 36.01 -15.66
C LYS A 247 -48.85 35.73 -15.38
N GLN A 248 -47.85 36.20 -16.16
CA GLN A 248 -47.54 37.57 -16.66
C GLN A 248 -47.50 38.56 -15.48
N THR A 249 -46.43 39.31 -15.14
CA THR A 249 -45.31 39.90 -15.92
C THR A 249 -44.21 40.42 -14.92
N PRO A 250 -43.25 41.34 -15.26
CA PRO A 250 -41.80 41.12 -15.19
C PRO A 250 -41.06 42.05 -14.18
N GLY A 251 -39.72 42.06 -14.18
CA GLY A 251 -38.95 43.16 -13.58
C GLY A 251 -37.47 42.88 -13.34
N GLU A 252 -36.67 43.01 -14.40
CA GLU A 252 -35.26 43.49 -14.37
C GLU A 252 -35.26 45.02 -14.04
N PRO A 253 -34.12 45.72 -13.85
CA PRO A 253 -32.75 45.48 -14.36
C PRO A 253 -31.70 45.07 -13.31
#